data_AF-W5SXF8-F1
#
_entry.id   AF-W5SXF8-F1
#
_cell.length_a   1.000
_cell.length_b   1.000
_cell.length_c   1.000
_cell.angle_alpha   90.00
_cell.angle_beta   90.00
_cell.angle_gamma   90.00
#
_symmetry.space_group_name_H-M   'P 1'
#
loop_
_entity.id
_entity.type
_entity.pdbx_description
1 polymer ?
#
loop_
_entity_poly.entity_id
_entity_poly.type
_entity_poly.pdbx_seq_one_letter_code
_entity_poly.pdbx_strand_id
1 'polypeptide(L)'
;MKNLKKPLSVIAMMSMLTSCELIADSISNQNGISLETLTTIATNQEITNKHDISLENLTNKIQQAIQNIDINNPSTNEIIEIFKKFSIVKFEPNNKRNEIGTHFKKTAEGLTVLKNALKEKTKNNDNIITNIEKIINAIEKLAETTDNNNTEIGAINNTGTKAALISNKNNVEDIINRIKEIIKIAKEAKINIEAKTNNNITGNNINSIAAINGGAGADLKGGGANEEDVSKLINVISQIDALDILNKIENATTDVDNKGYIKDTNNDAGQLIVGRTNNTNGVGAKSNADFAAAIALKAMSKDGKFAGHKNGNNTEYAKNIQKAAATAISKVVTAIDTIIIDILNAELNKIKK
;
A
#
# COMPACT_ATOMS: atom_id res chain seq x y z
N MET A 1 -59.40 23.04 8.63
CA MET A 1 -58.29 23.61 7.85
C MET A 1 -57.38 22.48 7.40
N LYS A 2 -57.46 22.11 6.12
CA LYS A 2 -56.63 21.09 5.45
C LYS A 2 -55.53 21.81 4.67
N ASN A 3 -54.29 21.32 4.71
CA ASN A 3 -53.24 21.53 3.70
C ASN A 3 -52.14 20.49 3.97
N LEU A 4 -52.16 19.31 3.34
CA LEU A 4 -51.60 18.95 2.02
C LEU A 4 -50.08 19.12 1.92
N LYS A 5 -49.37 18.01 2.23
CA LYS A 5 -48.03 17.69 1.73
C LYS A 5 -48.06 17.70 0.20
N LYS A 6 -47.20 18.49 -0.45
CA LYS A 6 -46.87 18.33 -1.87
C LYS A 6 -45.74 17.29 -1.99
N PRO A 7 -45.86 16.25 -2.83
CA PRO A 7 -44.72 15.43 -3.21
C PRO A 7 -43.84 16.19 -4.22
N LEU A 8 -42.52 16.09 -4.06
CA LEU A 8 -41.55 16.46 -5.11
C LEU A 8 -41.94 15.72 -6.40
N SER A 9 -41.98 16.46 -7.51
CA SER A 9 -42.57 16.03 -8.75
C SER A 9 -41.77 14.91 -9.43
N VAL A 10 -42.50 13.88 -9.84
CA VAL A 10 -42.12 12.77 -10.73
C VAL A 10 -41.41 13.26 -12.01
N ILE A 11 -41.56 14.54 -12.37
CA ILE A 11 -40.98 15.21 -13.53
C ILE A 11 -39.44 15.27 -13.46
N ALA A 12 -38.83 15.39 -12.26
CA ALA A 12 -37.37 15.43 -12.13
C ALA A 12 -36.70 14.05 -12.29
N MET A 13 -37.41 12.95 -11.99
CA MET A 13 -36.91 11.60 -12.25
C MET A 13 -37.08 11.19 -13.72
N MET A 14 -38.13 11.69 -14.38
CA MET A 14 -38.39 11.38 -15.81
C MET A 14 -37.41 12.08 -16.77
N SER A 15 -36.80 13.21 -16.38
CA SER A 15 -35.79 13.89 -17.21
C SER A 15 -34.39 13.28 -17.13
N MET A 16 -34.08 12.47 -16.11
CA MET A 16 -32.81 11.75 -16.02
C MET A 16 -32.83 10.40 -16.77
N LEU A 17 -34.01 9.78 -16.91
CA LEU A 17 -34.15 8.52 -17.65
C LEU A 17 -34.08 8.73 -19.17
N THR A 18 -34.63 9.83 -19.68
CA THR A 18 -34.62 10.13 -21.12
C THR A 18 -33.25 10.54 -21.66
N SER A 19 -32.34 11.05 -20.82
CA SER A 19 -30.95 11.34 -21.22
C SER A 19 -30.06 10.09 -21.33
N CYS A 20 -30.44 8.97 -20.70
CA CYS A 20 -29.69 7.71 -20.82
C CYS A 20 -30.13 6.87 -22.03
N GLU A 21 -31.41 6.93 -22.45
CA GLU A 21 -31.88 6.24 -23.65
C GLU A 21 -31.31 6.83 -24.95
N LEU A 22 -31.11 8.15 -25.03
CA LEU A 22 -30.53 8.81 -26.22
C LEU A 22 -29.05 8.45 -26.48
N ILE A 23 -28.31 8.00 -25.48
CA ILE A 23 -26.91 7.56 -25.64
C ILE A 23 -26.84 6.08 -26.06
N ALA A 24 -27.84 5.27 -25.69
CA ALA A 24 -27.89 3.85 -26.07
C ALA A 24 -28.31 3.65 -27.54
N ASP A 25 -29.28 4.44 -28.03
CA ASP A 25 -29.76 4.33 -29.41
C ASP A 25 -28.73 4.77 -30.46
N SER A 26 -27.82 5.69 -30.10
CA SER A 26 -26.76 6.14 -31.00
C SER A 26 -25.60 5.13 -31.16
N ILE A 27 -25.46 4.17 -30.22
CA ILE A 27 -24.42 3.14 -30.27
C ILE A 27 -24.95 1.82 -30.86
N SER A 28 -26.23 1.49 -30.62
CA SER A 28 -26.84 0.25 -31.14
C SER A 28 -26.96 0.21 -32.67
N ASN A 29 -27.00 1.36 -33.34
CA ASN A 29 -27.32 1.43 -34.76
C ASN A 29 -26.11 1.31 -35.72
N GLN A 30 -24.91 1.00 -35.21
CA GLN A 30 -23.74 0.76 -36.08
C GLN A 30 -23.19 -0.67 -36.12
N ASN A 31 -23.55 -1.59 -35.21
CA ASN A 31 -22.92 -2.92 -35.22
C ASN A 31 -23.78 -4.12 -34.75
N GLY A 32 -25.11 -3.99 -34.60
CA GLY A 32 -25.98 -5.17 -34.40
C GLY A 32 -25.70 -5.99 -33.14
N ILE A 33 -25.20 -5.36 -32.07
CA ILE A 33 -24.93 -6.03 -30.79
C ILE A 33 -26.19 -5.92 -29.92
N SER A 34 -26.73 -7.05 -29.46
CA SER A 34 -27.96 -7.08 -28.65
C SER A 34 -27.74 -6.47 -27.25
N LEU A 35 -28.80 -5.87 -26.70
CA LEU A 35 -28.79 -5.22 -25.39
C LEU A 35 -28.40 -6.17 -24.25
N GLU A 36 -28.73 -7.47 -24.33
CA GLU A 36 -28.30 -8.49 -23.36
C GLU A 36 -26.78 -8.70 -23.34
N THR A 37 -26.11 -8.48 -24.47
CA THR A 37 -24.64 -8.56 -24.56
C THR A 37 -24.00 -7.36 -23.88
N LEU A 38 -24.62 -6.17 -23.97
CA LEU A 38 -24.17 -4.95 -23.30
C LEU A 38 -24.33 -5.02 -21.78
N THR A 39 -25.39 -5.64 -21.25
CA THR A 39 -25.57 -5.82 -19.80
C THR A 39 -24.57 -6.82 -19.22
N THR A 40 -24.14 -7.80 -20.01
CA THR A 40 -23.10 -8.78 -19.62
C THR A 40 -21.69 -8.18 -19.68
N ILE A 41 -21.45 -7.23 -20.59
CA ILE A 41 -20.18 -6.48 -20.67
C ILE A 41 -20.10 -5.42 -19.56
N ALA A 42 -21.21 -4.76 -19.23
CA ALA A 42 -21.25 -3.72 -18.20
C ALA A 42 -21.11 -4.26 -16.76
N THR A 43 -21.43 -5.52 -16.52
CA THR A 43 -21.30 -6.15 -15.18
C THR A 43 -19.91 -6.74 -14.90
N ASN A 44 -19.05 -6.87 -15.92
CA ASN A 44 -17.63 -7.22 -15.77
C ASN A 44 -16.69 -6.01 -15.92
N GLN A 45 -17.25 -4.82 -16.11
CA GLN A 45 -16.52 -3.55 -16.11
C GLN A 45 -16.89 -2.77 -14.84
N GLU A 46 -16.62 -3.37 -13.68
CA GLU A 46 -16.32 -2.53 -12.53
C GLU A 46 -15.16 -1.63 -12.92
N ILE A 47 -15.44 -0.33 -12.93
CA ILE A 47 -14.47 0.74 -13.10
C ILE A 47 -13.60 0.74 -11.84
N THR A 48 -12.71 -0.23 -11.73
CA THR A 48 -11.53 -0.19 -10.89
C THR A 48 -10.44 0.50 -11.70
N ASN A 49 -10.03 1.68 -11.21
CA ASN A 49 -8.82 2.41 -11.55
C ASN A 49 -8.13 2.03 -12.87
N LYS A 50 -8.39 2.86 -13.89
CA LYS A 50 -7.82 3.08 -15.24
C LYS A 50 -6.40 2.56 -15.65
N HIS A 51 -5.72 1.64 -14.98
CA HIS A 51 -4.39 1.16 -15.35
C HIS A 51 -4.05 -0.31 -15.03
N ASP A 52 -5.02 -1.18 -14.72
CA ASP A 52 -4.70 -2.60 -14.55
C ASP A 52 -4.43 -3.29 -15.90
N ILE A 53 -3.16 -3.39 -16.29
CA ILE A 53 -2.71 -4.32 -17.33
C ILE A 53 -2.90 -5.73 -16.75
N SER A 54 -3.78 -6.55 -17.34
CA SER A 54 -3.90 -7.97 -16.95
C SER A 54 -2.56 -8.69 -17.12
N LEU A 55 -2.30 -9.74 -16.32
CA LEU A 55 -1.04 -10.50 -16.41
C LEU A 55 -0.82 -11.12 -17.81
N GLU A 56 -1.90 -11.51 -18.49
CA GLU A 56 -1.86 -11.97 -19.89
C GLU A 56 -1.42 -10.85 -20.85
N ASN A 57 -2.00 -9.66 -20.70
CA ASN A 57 -1.59 -8.48 -21.48
C ASN A 57 -0.16 -8.05 -21.16
N LEU A 58 0.30 -8.21 -19.90
CA LEU A 58 1.68 -7.97 -19.52
C LEU A 58 2.62 -8.94 -20.24
N THR A 59 2.29 -10.24 -20.22
CA THR A 59 3.09 -11.30 -20.84
C THR A 59 3.31 -11.01 -22.32
N ASN A 60 2.24 -10.74 -23.05
CA ASN A 60 2.30 -10.43 -24.47
C ASN A 60 3.14 -9.18 -24.75
N LYS A 61 2.95 -8.10 -23.96
CA LYS A 61 3.70 -6.84 -24.14
C LYS A 61 5.19 -6.98 -23.82
N ILE A 62 5.55 -7.67 -22.73
CA ILE A 62 6.94 -7.91 -22.35
C ILE A 62 7.63 -8.77 -23.42
N GLN A 63 6.98 -9.83 -23.90
CA GLN A 63 7.54 -10.68 -24.96
C GLN A 63 7.79 -9.89 -26.25
N GLN A 64 6.83 -9.07 -26.69
CA GLN A 64 6.99 -8.20 -27.85
C GLN A 64 8.14 -7.21 -27.68
N ALA A 65 8.21 -6.51 -26.54
CA ALA A 65 9.28 -5.57 -26.26
C ALA A 65 10.66 -6.24 -26.27
N ILE A 66 10.77 -7.47 -25.75
CA ILE A 66 12.03 -8.22 -25.73
C ILE A 66 12.44 -8.73 -27.12
N GLN A 67 11.47 -9.15 -27.95
CA GLN A 67 11.75 -9.51 -29.34
C GLN A 67 12.38 -8.33 -30.10
N ASN A 68 11.83 -7.13 -29.88
CA ASN A 68 12.30 -5.87 -30.47
C ASN A 68 13.62 -5.35 -29.88
N ILE A 69 14.16 -5.97 -28.83
CA ILE A 69 15.51 -5.66 -28.37
C ILE A 69 16.49 -6.06 -29.48
N ASP A 70 17.08 -5.03 -30.11
CA ASP A 70 18.31 -5.18 -30.88
C ASP A 70 19.46 -5.47 -29.92
N ILE A 71 20.05 -6.66 -30.02
CA ILE A 71 21.18 -7.06 -29.18
C ILE A 71 22.43 -6.20 -29.40
N ASN A 72 22.50 -5.47 -30.51
CA ASN A 72 23.61 -4.56 -30.82
C ASN A 72 23.34 -3.13 -30.31
N ASN A 73 22.09 -2.79 -29.99
CA ASN A 73 21.70 -1.49 -29.43
C ASN A 73 20.40 -1.61 -28.59
N PRO A 74 20.45 -2.26 -27.42
CA PRO A 74 19.23 -2.65 -26.75
C PRO A 74 18.54 -1.46 -26.06
N SER A 75 17.40 -1.02 -26.61
CA SER A 75 16.51 -0.05 -25.94
C SER A 75 15.64 -0.77 -24.90
N THR A 76 16.08 -0.73 -23.65
CA THR A 76 15.40 -1.41 -22.52
C THR A 76 14.32 -0.54 -21.88
N ASN A 77 14.14 0.69 -22.36
CA ASN A 77 13.20 1.66 -21.80
C ASN A 77 11.74 1.19 -21.94
N GLU A 78 11.40 0.52 -23.03
CA GLU A 78 10.05 0.02 -23.26
C GLU A 78 9.65 -1.03 -22.21
N ILE A 79 10.53 -1.97 -21.88
CA ILE A 79 10.31 -2.98 -20.84
C ILE A 79 10.05 -2.33 -19.49
N ILE A 80 10.83 -1.32 -19.15
CA ILE A 80 10.74 -0.61 -17.87
C ILE A 80 9.44 0.18 -17.77
N GLU A 81 9.02 0.83 -18.85
CA GLU A 81 7.74 1.54 -18.90
C GLU A 81 6.54 0.59 -18.86
N ILE A 82 6.64 -0.59 -19.49
CA ILE A 82 5.63 -1.65 -19.35
C ILE A 82 5.53 -2.11 -17.90
N PHE A 83 6.67 -2.38 -17.26
CA PHE A 83 6.70 -2.87 -15.88
C PHE A 83 6.21 -1.83 -14.87
N LYS A 84 6.57 -0.54 -15.03
CA LYS A 84 6.05 0.58 -14.23
C LYS A 84 4.53 0.66 -14.25
N LYS A 85 3.93 0.56 -15.45
CA LYS A 85 2.46 0.62 -15.62
C LYS A 85 1.75 -0.56 -14.99
N PHE A 86 2.43 -1.69 -14.86
CA PHE A 86 1.89 -2.90 -14.25
C PHE A 86 2.05 -2.93 -12.72
N SER A 87 3.17 -2.43 -12.20
CA SER A 87 3.52 -2.53 -10.77
C SER A 87 3.05 -1.35 -9.92
N ILE A 88 2.94 -0.12 -10.43
CA ILE A 88 2.64 1.00 -9.53
C ILE A 88 1.14 1.03 -9.20
N VAL A 89 0.79 0.61 -7.97
CA VAL A 89 -0.59 0.60 -7.45
C VAL A 89 -0.76 1.61 -6.31
N LYS A 90 -1.92 2.28 -6.30
CA LYS A 90 -2.36 3.14 -5.19
C LYS A 90 -3.47 2.45 -4.41
N PHE A 91 -3.30 2.37 -3.10
CA PHE A 91 -4.32 1.87 -2.18
C PHE A 91 -5.28 2.98 -1.77
N GLU A 92 -6.54 2.62 -1.61
CA GLU A 92 -7.68 3.47 -1.28
C GLU A 92 -8.30 3.08 0.08
N PRO A 93 -9.13 3.95 0.70
CA PRO A 93 -9.64 3.80 2.08
C PRO A 93 -10.55 2.59 2.39
N ASN A 94 -10.66 1.59 1.53
CA ASN A 94 -11.49 0.40 1.70
C ASN A 94 -10.78 -0.90 1.28
N ASN A 95 -9.58 -0.77 0.69
CA ASN A 95 -8.78 -1.94 0.34
C ASN A 95 -8.46 -2.75 1.59
N LYS A 96 -8.33 -4.06 1.38
CA LYS A 96 -8.04 -5.06 2.39
C LYS A 96 -6.54 -5.31 2.44
N ARG A 97 -6.02 -5.76 3.59
CA ARG A 97 -4.57 -5.97 3.80
C ARG A 97 -4.00 -7.03 2.87
N ASN A 98 -4.75 -8.10 2.61
CA ASN A 98 -4.37 -9.12 1.64
C ASN A 98 -4.20 -8.59 0.20
N GLU A 99 -4.79 -7.44 -0.15
CA GLU A 99 -4.53 -6.82 -1.45
C GLU A 99 -3.08 -6.33 -1.57
N ILE A 100 -2.41 -6.05 -0.44
CA ILE A 100 -0.97 -5.70 -0.41
C ILE A 100 -0.13 -6.93 -0.79
N GLY A 101 -0.44 -8.10 -0.20
CA GLY A 101 0.20 -9.36 -0.58
C GLY A 101 -0.08 -9.73 -2.04
N THR A 102 -1.32 -9.52 -2.49
CA THR A 102 -1.71 -9.73 -3.89
C THR A 102 -0.91 -8.85 -4.85
N HIS A 103 -0.68 -7.59 -4.48
CA HIS A 103 0.15 -6.66 -5.24
C HIS A 103 1.58 -7.18 -5.42
N PHE A 104 2.24 -7.57 -4.33
CA PHE A 104 3.60 -8.11 -4.39
C PHE A 104 3.66 -9.43 -5.16
N LYS A 105 2.66 -10.31 -5.01
CA LYS A 105 2.55 -11.54 -5.81
C LYS A 105 2.49 -11.24 -7.31
N LYS A 106 1.61 -10.33 -7.73
CA LYS A 106 1.52 -9.91 -9.14
C LYS A 106 2.86 -9.34 -9.63
N THR A 107 3.52 -8.54 -8.81
CA THR A 107 4.84 -7.97 -9.13
C THR A 107 5.89 -9.07 -9.35
N ALA A 108 5.94 -10.09 -8.49
CA ALA A 108 6.82 -11.26 -8.66
C ALA A 108 6.49 -12.09 -9.91
N GLU A 109 5.20 -12.28 -10.23
CA GLU A 109 4.75 -12.95 -11.45
C GLU A 109 5.21 -12.18 -12.71
N GLY A 110 5.05 -10.84 -12.72
CA GLY A 110 5.52 -9.99 -13.81
C GLY A 110 7.05 -10.04 -14.00
N LEU A 111 7.81 -10.08 -12.89
CA LEU A 111 9.26 -10.27 -12.93
C LEU A 111 9.65 -11.65 -13.48
N THR A 112 8.88 -12.70 -13.14
CA THR A 112 9.09 -14.05 -13.65
C THR A 112 8.91 -14.12 -15.16
N VAL A 113 7.87 -13.46 -15.68
CA VAL A 113 7.64 -13.30 -17.12
C VAL A 113 8.84 -12.63 -17.79
N LEU A 114 9.31 -11.50 -17.24
CA LEU A 114 10.48 -10.78 -17.74
C LEU A 114 11.73 -11.67 -17.75
N LYS A 115 12.02 -12.33 -16.62
CA LYS A 115 13.16 -13.25 -16.45
C LYS A 115 13.15 -14.34 -17.53
N ASN A 116 12.01 -15.00 -17.75
CA ASN A 116 11.90 -16.09 -18.71
C ASN A 116 12.15 -15.59 -20.14
N ALA A 117 11.57 -14.46 -20.52
CA ALA A 117 11.78 -13.89 -21.85
C ALA A 117 13.23 -13.40 -22.05
N LEU A 118 13.90 -12.87 -21.02
CA LEU A 118 15.32 -12.51 -21.10
C LEU A 118 16.25 -13.73 -21.22
N LYS A 119 15.89 -14.85 -20.59
CA LYS A 119 16.67 -16.10 -20.67
C LYS A 119 16.81 -16.60 -22.10
N GLU A 120 15.74 -16.50 -22.88
CA GLU A 120 15.74 -16.88 -24.30
C GLU A 120 16.66 -15.97 -25.15
N LYS A 121 16.73 -14.67 -24.84
CA LYS A 121 17.46 -13.68 -25.64
C LYS A 121 18.94 -13.57 -25.30
N THR A 122 19.32 -13.73 -24.03
CA THR A 122 20.67 -13.40 -23.53
C THR A 122 21.68 -14.54 -23.60
N LYS A 123 21.34 -15.67 -24.25
CA LYS A 123 22.19 -16.88 -24.32
C LYS A 123 22.74 -17.31 -22.94
N ASN A 124 21.90 -17.20 -21.90
CA ASN A 124 22.25 -17.47 -20.49
C ASN A 124 23.36 -16.57 -19.92
N ASN A 125 23.20 -15.24 -19.93
CA ASN A 125 23.94 -14.41 -18.98
C ASN A 125 23.41 -14.70 -17.56
N ASP A 126 23.91 -15.78 -16.97
CA ASP A 126 23.42 -16.38 -15.72
C ASP A 126 23.36 -15.37 -14.58
N ASN A 127 24.23 -14.36 -14.57
CA ASN A 127 24.26 -13.35 -13.54
C ASN A 127 23.03 -12.42 -13.56
N ILE A 128 22.57 -11.99 -14.75
CA ILE A 128 21.37 -11.14 -14.88
C ILE A 128 20.14 -11.91 -14.39
N ILE A 129 19.98 -13.14 -14.90
CA ILE A 129 18.87 -14.01 -14.52
C ILE A 129 18.88 -14.32 -13.02
N THR A 130 20.06 -14.62 -12.46
CA THR A 130 20.22 -14.87 -11.02
C THR A 130 19.86 -13.66 -10.17
N ASN A 131 20.22 -12.45 -10.59
CA ASN A 131 19.88 -11.23 -9.84
C ASN A 131 18.38 -10.92 -9.89
N ILE A 132 17.72 -11.14 -11.04
CA ILE A 132 16.26 -11.03 -11.15
C ILE A 132 15.57 -12.11 -10.30
N GLU A 133 16.10 -13.33 -10.25
CA GLU A 133 15.59 -14.41 -9.38
C GLU A 133 15.66 -14.04 -7.89
N LYS A 134 16.75 -13.41 -7.44
CA LYS A 134 16.89 -12.98 -6.04
C LYS A 134 15.79 -11.99 -5.65
N ILE A 135 15.50 -11.00 -6.49
CA ILE A 135 14.46 -10.02 -6.19
C ILE A 135 13.06 -10.64 -6.27
N ILE A 136 12.79 -11.56 -7.20
CA ILE A 136 11.53 -12.35 -7.24
C ILE A 136 11.31 -13.05 -5.89
N ASN A 137 12.28 -13.84 -5.45
CA ASN A 137 12.18 -14.60 -4.20
C ASN A 137 11.96 -13.69 -2.99
N ALA A 138 12.60 -12.53 -2.94
CA ALA A 138 12.42 -11.58 -1.84
C ALA A 138 11.00 -10.98 -1.81
N ILE A 139 10.45 -10.65 -2.99
CA ILE A 139 9.09 -10.12 -3.14
C ILE A 139 8.04 -11.17 -2.82
N GLU A 140 8.22 -12.42 -3.26
CA GLU A 140 7.28 -13.52 -2.95
C GLU A 140 7.16 -13.73 -1.44
N LYS A 141 8.28 -13.75 -0.72
CA LYS A 141 8.25 -13.83 0.75
C LYS A 141 7.55 -12.62 1.38
N LEU A 142 7.76 -11.40 0.85
CA LEU A 142 7.04 -10.23 1.34
C LEU A 142 5.53 -10.35 1.08
N ALA A 143 5.14 -10.86 -0.09
CA ALA A 143 3.74 -11.13 -0.45
C ALA A 143 3.09 -12.08 0.57
N GLU A 144 3.73 -13.21 0.88
CA GLU A 144 3.24 -14.20 1.85
C GLU A 144 3.02 -13.58 3.24
N THR A 145 3.95 -12.74 3.71
CA THR A 145 3.85 -12.12 5.04
C THR A 145 2.77 -11.04 5.15
N THR A 146 2.37 -10.45 4.01
CA THR A 146 1.36 -9.39 3.93
C THR A 146 -0.02 -9.89 3.49
N ASP A 147 -0.12 -11.12 2.97
CA ASP A 147 -1.37 -11.83 2.67
C ASP A 147 -2.00 -12.47 3.92
N ASN A 148 -2.13 -11.68 4.99
CA ASN A 148 -2.34 -12.22 6.34
C ASN A 148 -3.77 -12.02 6.89
N ASN A 149 -4.68 -11.32 6.20
CA ASN A 149 -6.11 -11.24 6.52
C ASN A 149 -6.93 -10.40 5.51
N ASN A 150 -8.25 -10.59 5.54
CA ASN A 150 -9.25 -9.78 4.82
C ASN A 150 -9.68 -8.53 5.61
N THR A 151 -8.83 -8.00 6.50
CA THR A 151 -9.15 -6.79 7.28
C THR A 151 -8.89 -5.55 6.44
N GLU A 152 -9.62 -4.48 6.68
CA GLU A 152 -9.35 -3.20 6.01
C GLU A 152 -7.99 -2.61 6.40
N ILE A 153 -7.37 -1.98 5.41
CA ILE A 153 -6.32 -1.00 5.65
C ILE A 153 -6.88 0.09 6.56
N GLY A 154 -6.18 0.40 7.65
CA GLY A 154 -6.66 1.40 8.61
C GLY A 154 -7.84 0.94 9.47
N ALA A 155 -8.11 -0.36 9.58
CA ALA A 155 -9.19 -0.86 10.44
C ALA A 155 -9.10 -0.30 11.87
N ILE A 156 -10.25 0.15 12.37
CA ILE A 156 -10.39 0.75 13.70
C ILE A 156 -10.94 -0.24 14.71
N ASN A 157 -10.53 -0.12 15.96
CA ASN A 157 -11.09 -0.88 17.06
C ASN A 157 -12.31 -0.15 17.64
N ASN A 158 -13.50 -0.54 17.17
CA ASN A 158 -14.76 0.01 17.66
C ASN A 158 -15.35 -0.72 18.89
N THR A 159 -14.57 -1.55 19.58
CA THR A 159 -15.00 -2.24 20.80
C THR A 159 -15.10 -1.30 22.01
N GLY A 160 -15.55 -1.80 23.17
CA GLY A 160 -15.85 -0.99 24.36
C GLY A 160 -14.68 -0.16 24.90
N THR A 161 -13.43 -0.58 24.70
CA THR A 161 -12.26 0.22 25.15
C THR A 161 -11.85 1.31 24.16
N LYS A 162 -12.26 1.19 22.89
CA LYS A 162 -11.84 2.04 21.76
C LYS A 162 -10.32 2.18 21.55
N ALA A 163 -9.51 1.47 22.34
CA ALA A 163 -8.06 1.53 22.28
C ALA A 163 -7.51 0.95 20.97
N ALA A 164 -6.33 1.39 20.54
CA ALA A 164 -5.64 0.75 19.44
C ALA A 164 -5.27 -0.69 19.83
N LEU A 165 -5.43 -1.64 18.90
CA LEU A 165 -4.96 -3.00 19.10
C LEU A 165 -3.51 -3.11 18.62
N ILE A 166 -2.68 -3.77 19.43
CA ILE A 166 -1.30 -4.08 19.05
C ILE A 166 -1.27 -5.05 17.87
N SER A 167 -0.25 -4.91 17.05
CA SER A 167 0.01 -5.80 15.93
C SER A 167 0.65 -7.11 16.40
N ASN A 168 0.50 -8.16 15.60
CA ASN A 168 1.19 -9.42 15.82
C ASN A 168 2.71 -9.23 15.68
N LYS A 169 3.45 -9.42 16.77
CA LYS A 169 4.90 -9.18 16.82
C LYS A 169 5.68 -9.93 15.74
N ASN A 170 5.47 -11.24 15.63
CA ASN A 170 6.20 -12.08 14.67
C ASN A 170 5.93 -11.64 13.24
N ASN A 171 4.67 -11.34 12.91
CA ASN A 171 4.33 -10.85 11.58
C ASN A 171 4.95 -9.48 11.26
N VAL A 172 5.03 -8.57 12.23
CA VAL A 172 5.72 -7.28 12.07
C VAL A 172 7.21 -7.49 11.83
N GLU A 173 7.86 -8.37 12.60
CA GLU A 173 9.27 -8.74 12.40
C GLU A 173 9.52 -9.33 11.02
N ASP A 174 8.65 -10.24 10.58
CA ASP A 174 8.74 -10.85 9.26
C ASP A 174 8.64 -9.79 8.15
N ILE A 175 7.65 -8.90 8.20
CA ILE A 175 7.50 -7.81 7.22
C ILE A 175 8.76 -6.92 7.19
N ILE A 176 9.27 -6.51 8.36
CA ILE A 176 10.49 -5.71 8.47
C ILE A 176 11.68 -6.45 7.83
N ASN A 177 11.84 -7.74 8.15
CA ASN A 177 12.94 -8.55 7.64
C ASN A 177 12.88 -8.76 6.12
N ARG A 178 11.68 -8.93 5.53
CA ARG A 178 11.53 -9.05 4.08
C ARG A 178 11.81 -7.74 3.35
N ILE A 179 11.40 -6.61 3.93
CA ILE A 179 11.75 -5.29 3.40
C ILE A 179 13.27 -5.05 3.47
N LYS A 180 13.93 -5.43 4.58
CA LYS A 180 15.40 -5.40 4.70
C LYS A 180 16.09 -6.24 3.63
N GLU A 181 15.56 -7.43 3.30
CA GLU A 181 16.09 -8.31 2.25
C GLU A 181 16.08 -7.64 0.87
N ILE A 182 14.96 -7.00 0.48
CA ILE A 182 14.82 -6.25 -0.77
C ILE A 182 15.81 -5.08 -0.82
N ILE A 183 15.89 -4.31 0.26
CA ILE A 183 16.82 -3.17 0.38
C ILE A 183 18.28 -3.64 0.27
N LYS A 184 18.63 -4.77 0.89
CA LYS A 184 19.97 -5.34 0.78
C LYS A 184 20.31 -5.69 -0.68
N ILE A 185 19.40 -6.32 -1.41
CA ILE A 185 19.57 -6.63 -2.84
C ILE A 185 19.80 -5.34 -3.65
N ALA A 186 19.05 -4.27 -3.36
CA ALA A 186 19.25 -2.97 -4.00
C ALA A 186 20.65 -2.38 -3.74
N LYS A 187 21.13 -2.43 -2.50
CA LYS A 187 22.49 -1.98 -2.13
C LYS A 187 23.57 -2.80 -2.84
N GLU A 188 23.41 -4.12 -2.93
CA GLU A 188 24.31 -5.00 -3.67
C GLU A 188 24.34 -4.67 -5.18
N ALA A 189 23.19 -4.27 -5.74
CA ALA A 189 23.07 -3.76 -7.10
C ALA A 189 23.54 -2.30 -7.28
N LYS A 190 24.09 -1.68 -6.23
CA LYS A 190 24.56 -0.28 -6.20
C LYS A 190 23.47 0.75 -6.51
N ILE A 191 22.22 0.43 -6.18
CA ILE A 191 21.11 1.36 -6.27
C ILE A 191 21.16 2.31 -5.09
N ASN A 192 21.09 3.61 -5.36
CA ASN A 192 21.01 4.61 -4.31
C ASN A 192 19.60 4.58 -3.71
N ILE A 193 19.53 4.20 -2.43
CA ILE A 193 18.29 4.17 -1.65
C ILE A 193 18.36 5.11 -0.45
N GLU A 194 19.29 6.07 -0.49
CA GLU A 194 19.42 7.05 0.57
C GLU A 194 18.11 7.84 0.68
N ALA A 195 17.56 7.80 1.89
CA ALA A 195 16.56 8.76 2.31
C ALA A 195 17.06 10.15 1.93
N LYS A 196 16.22 10.94 1.25
CA LYS A 196 16.49 12.36 1.10
C LYS A 196 16.52 12.87 2.52
N THR A 197 17.71 13.09 3.07
CA THR A 197 17.87 13.72 4.37
C THR A 197 17.48 15.18 4.22
N ASN A 198 16.20 15.41 3.97
CA ASN A 198 15.54 16.68 4.12
C ASN A 198 15.45 16.85 5.62
N ASN A 199 16.51 17.42 6.19
CA ASN A 199 16.52 18.16 7.44
C ASN A 199 15.28 17.87 8.29
N ASN A 200 15.41 16.87 9.15
CA ASN A 200 14.94 17.03 10.51
C ASN A 200 13.60 17.78 10.62
N ILE A 201 12.48 17.06 10.52
CA ILE A 201 11.53 17.23 11.64
C ILE A 201 12.12 16.45 12.82
N THR A 202 13.29 16.91 13.30
CA THR A 202 13.78 16.57 14.63
C THR A 202 12.97 17.39 15.60
N GLY A 203 11.80 16.85 15.96
CA GLY A 203 11.44 16.87 17.36
C GLY A 203 11.99 15.57 17.93
N ASN A 204 13.12 15.60 18.66
CA ASN A 204 13.41 14.49 19.57
C ASN A 204 12.16 14.34 20.46
N ASN A 205 11.49 13.19 20.39
CA ASN A 205 10.21 12.91 21.06
C ASN A 205 9.01 13.66 20.46
N ILE A 206 8.44 13.14 19.37
CA ILE A 206 7.15 13.61 18.89
C ILE A 206 6.05 13.22 19.89
N ASN A 207 5.11 14.13 20.15
CA ASN A 207 3.95 13.87 21.01
C ASN A 207 3.19 12.62 20.57
N SER A 208 2.54 11.95 21.53
CA SER A 208 1.76 10.76 21.25
C SER A 208 0.60 11.04 20.28
N ILE A 209 0.25 10.02 19.49
CA ILE A 209 -0.92 10.03 18.62
C ILE A 209 -1.79 8.84 19.04
N ALA A 210 -2.85 9.12 19.79
CA ALA A 210 -3.66 8.07 20.43
C ALA A 210 -4.29 7.12 19.40
N ALA A 211 -4.50 7.60 18.18
CA ALA A 211 -5.01 6.80 17.06
C ALA A 211 -4.12 5.59 16.72
N ILE A 212 -2.80 5.64 16.98
CA ILE A 212 -1.86 4.55 16.65
C ILE A 212 -1.73 3.53 17.79
N ASN A 213 -1.55 4.02 19.02
CA ASN A 213 -1.16 3.21 20.17
C ASN A 213 -1.80 3.65 21.50
N GLY A 214 -2.90 4.40 21.45
CA GLY A 214 -3.63 4.81 22.65
C GLY A 214 -4.36 3.66 23.33
N GLY A 215 -4.38 3.68 24.66
CA GLY A 215 -4.95 2.65 25.53
C GLY A 215 -3.93 2.16 26.57
N ALA A 216 -4.32 2.15 27.84
CA ALA A 216 -3.40 1.91 28.95
C ALA A 216 -3.47 0.47 29.49
N GLY A 217 -2.30 -0.08 29.79
CA GLY A 217 -2.13 -1.37 30.46
C GLY A 217 -2.43 -2.59 29.59
N ALA A 218 -2.45 -3.77 30.22
CA ALA A 218 -2.75 -5.03 29.54
C ALA A 218 -4.18 -5.08 28.96
N ASP A 219 -5.13 -4.45 29.66
CA ASP A 219 -6.54 -4.39 29.28
C ASP A 219 -6.85 -3.28 28.26
N LEU A 220 -5.85 -2.46 27.88
CA LEU A 220 -5.99 -1.31 26.97
C LEU A 220 -7.12 -0.35 27.40
N LYS A 221 -7.21 -0.02 28.69
CA LYS A 221 -8.27 0.82 29.27
C LYS A 221 -8.12 2.29 28.86
N GLY A 222 -9.24 3.01 28.84
CA GLY A 222 -9.29 4.47 28.64
C GLY A 222 -8.80 4.93 27.26
N GLY A 223 -8.76 4.04 26.27
CA GLY A 223 -8.32 4.37 24.91
C GLY A 223 -9.36 5.15 24.10
N GLY A 224 -9.09 5.22 22.79
CA GLY A 224 -9.83 6.03 21.84
C GLY A 224 -9.08 7.31 21.46
N ALA A 225 -9.28 7.77 20.24
CA ALA A 225 -8.69 8.98 19.70
C ALA A 225 -9.75 10.01 19.32
N ASN A 226 -9.33 11.26 19.22
CA ASN A 226 -10.17 12.36 18.75
C ASN A 226 -9.81 12.73 17.31
N GLU A 227 -10.56 13.66 16.73
CA GLU A 227 -10.36 14.16 15.37
C GLU A 227 -8.98 14.83 15.19
N GLU A 228 -8.44 15.46 16.24
CA GLU A 228 -7.11 16.08 16.22
C GLU A 228 -6.00 15.03 16.04
N ASP A 229 -6.13 13.85 16.64
CA ASP A 229 -5.21 12.72 16.40
C ASP A 229 -5.20 12.32 14.92
N VAL A 230 -6.36 12.32 14.26
CA VAL A 230 -6.47 12.01 12.83
C VAL A 230 -5.82 13.10 11.98
N SER A 231 -6.07 14.37 12.30
CA SER A 231 -5.40 15.49 11.62
C SER A 231 -3.89 15.40 11.74
N LYS A 232 -3.36 15.04 12.92
CA LYS A 232 -1.93 14.80 13.14
C LYS A 232 -1.39 13.66 12.28
N LEU A 233 -2.10 12.52 12.20
CA LEU A 233 -1.72 11.39 11.33
C LEU A 233 -1.56 11.83 9.88
N ILE A 234 -2.59 12.50 9.34
CA ILE A 234 -2.60 12.97 7.96
C ILE A 234 -1.46 13.94 7.71
N ASN A 235 -1.23 14.88 8.64
CA ASN A 235 -0.14 15.86 8.54
C ASN A 235 1.25 15.21 8.59
N VAL A 236 1.46 14.23 9.48
CA VAL A 236 2.72 13.47 9.52
C VAL A 236 2.95 12.75 8.20
N ILE A 237 1.94 12.07 7.65
CA ILE A 237 2.10 11.31 6.41
C ILE A 237 2.33 12.24 5.21
N SER A 238 1.69 13.41 5.14
CA SER A 238 1.85 14.32 4.00
C SER A 238 3.24 14.94 3.90
N GLN A 239 3.92 15.13 5.04
CA GLN A 239 5.23 15.79 5.13
C GLN A 239 6.43 14.85 4.93
N ILE A 240 6.24 13.54 4.97
CA ILE A 240 7.34 12.56 4.95
C ILE A 240 7.45 11.87 3.58
N ASP A 241 8.66 11.79 3.03
CA ASP A 241 8.91 11.15 1.75
C ASP A 241 8.84 9.62 1.85
N ALA A 242 8.50 8.96 0.74
CA ALA A 242 8.32 7.52 0.71
C ALA A 242 9.58 6.72 1.12
N LEU A 243 10.76 7.20 0.71
CA LEU A 243 12.04 6.59 1.08
C LEU A 243 12.38 6.79 2.57
N ASP A 244 11.94 7.88 3.19
CA ASP A 244 12.12 8.09 4.63
C ASP A 244 11.30 7.09 5.43
N ILE A 245 10.03 6.88 5.03
CA ILE A 245 9.17 5.85 5.64
C ILE A 245 9.83 4.48 5.50
N LEU A 246 10.29 4.15 4.29
CA LEU A 246 10.92 2.86 4.00
C LEU A 246 12.21 2.67 4.82
N ASN A 247 13.05 3.70 4.94
CA ASN A 247 14.26 3.66 5.75
C ASN A 247 13.95 3.46 7.25
N LYS A 248 12.88 4.07 7.76
CA LYS A 248 12.43 3.83 9.14
C LYS A 248 11.90 2.42 9.35
N ILE A 249 11.24 1.83 8.35
CA ILE A 249 10.83 0.42 8.40
C ILE A 249 12.06 -0.50 8.38
N GLU A 250 13.04 -0.24 7.51
CA GLU A 250 14.30 -0.98 7.45
C GLU A 250 15.01 -0.99 8.81
N ASN A 251 14.95 0.09 9.57
CA ASN A 251 15.66 0.22 10.85
C ASN A 251 14.77 0.00 12.08
N ALA A 252 13.51 -0.38 11.88
CA ALA A 252 12.56 -0.62 12.96
C ALA A 252 12.92 -1.87 13.77
N THR A 253 12.55 -1.85 15.04
CA THR A 253 12.68 -2.98 15.97
C THR A 253 11.33 -3.29 16.60
N THR A 254 11.17 -4.50 17.13
CA THR A 254 9.98 -4.93 17.88
C THR A 254 10.33 -5.20 19.35
N ASP A 255 11.46 -4.61 19.78
CA ASP A 255 12.00 -4.80 21.11
C ASP A 255 11.19 -3.99 22.10
N VAL A 256 10.53 -4.72 22.99
CA VAL A 256 9.71 -4.20 24.08
C VAL A 256 10.25 -4.79 25.38
N ASP A 257 9.89 -4.22 26.53
CA ASP A 257 10.33 -4.80 27.80
C ASP A 257 9.76 -6.22 28.01
N ASN A 258 10.23 -6.90 29.06
CA ASN A 258 9.80 -8.27 29.37
C ASN A 258 8.28 -8.41 29.66
N LYS A 259 7.58 -7.29 29.90
CA LYS A 259 6.13 -7.23 30.12
C LYS A 259 5.37 -6.77 28.86
N GLY A 260 6.08 -6.52 27.76
CA GLY A 260 5.52 -6.06 26.50
C GLY A 260 5.24 -4.55 26.45
N TYR A 261 5.81 -3.75 27.33
CA TYR A 261 5.65 -2.29 27.34
C TYR A 261 6.79 -1.59 26.60
N ILE A 262 6.46 -0.44 26.02
CA ILE A 262 7.38 0.47 25.35
C ILE A 262 7.65 1.71 26.20
N LYS A 263 8.66 2.47 25.81
CA LYS A 263 9.05 3.71 26.49
C LYS A 263 7.98 4.79 26.26
N ASP A 264 7.95 5.81 27.11
CA ASP A 264 7.00 6.92 26.95
C ASP A 264 7.30 7.78 25.71
N THR A 265 8.56 7.80 25.27
CA THR A 265 9.02 8.50 24.07
C THR A 265 10.18 7.75 23.40
N ASN A 266 10.62 8.25 22.24
CA ASN A 266 11.78 7.72 21.53
C ASN A 266 11.63 6.25 21.09
N ASN A 267 10.42 5.86 20.68
CA ASN A 267 10.13 4.54 20.12
C ASN A 267 10.22 4.56 18.59
N ASP A 268 10.80 3.52 18.01
CA ASP A 268 10.76 3.34 16.55
C ASP A 268 9.40 2.77 16.08
N ALA A 269 9.27 2.64 14.75
CA ALA A 269 8.02 2.26 14.11
C ALA A 269 7.46 0.90 14.57
N GLY A 270 8.31 -0.11 14.75
CA GLY A 270 7.88 -1.46 15.12
C GLY A 270 7.45 -1.51 16.59
N GLN A 271 8.22 -0.87 17.47
CA GLN A 271 7.92 -0.75 18.89
C GLN A 271 6.54 -0.12 19.10
N LEU A 272 6.25 0.97 18.40
CA LEU A 272 4.99 1.70 18.52
C LEU A 272 3.74 0.85 18.26
N ILE A 273 3.85 -0.19 17.43
CA ILE A 273 2.68 -0.98 17.03
C ILE A 273 2.58 -2.33 17.75
N VAL A 274 3.71 -2.88 18.24
CA VAL A 274 3.72 -4.15 18.99
C VAL A 274 3.66 -3.95 20.51
N GLY A 275 4.06 -2.76 20.99
CA GLY A 275 4.20 -2.46 22.40
C GLY A 275 2.93 -1.94 23.06
N ARG A 276 2.80 -2.22 24.36
CA ARG A 276 1.80 -1.63 25.26
C ARG A 276 2.32 -0.35 25.90
N THR A 277 1.40 0.52 26.31
CA THR A 277 1.71 1.72 27.09
C THR A 277 0.89 1.76 28.37
N ASN A 278 1.33 2.54 29.36
CA ASN A 278 0.53 2.91 30.53
C ASN A 278 -0.23 4.23 30.33
N ASN A 279 -0.11 4.86 29.17
CA ASN A 279 -0.74 6.14 28.85
C ASN A 279 -1.95 5.95 27.92
N THR A 280 -3.11 6.45 28.35
CA THR A 280 -4.34 6.39 27.55
C THR A 280 -4.23 7.12 26.22
N ASN A 281 -3.41 8.16 26.15
CA ASN A 281 -3.18 8.96 24.94
C ASN A 281 -2.09 8.39 24.02
N GLY A 282 -1.55 7.21 24.34
CA GLY A 282 -0.44 6.63 23.59
C GLY A 282 0.92 7.15 24.02
N VAL A 283 1.96 6.79 23.27
CA VAL A 283 3.35 7.23 23.49
C VAL A 283 4.01 7.73 22.21
N GLY A 284 5.07 8.51 22.38
CA GLY A 284 5.75 9.22 21.32
C GLY A 284 6.73 8.38 20.48
N ALA A 285 6.95 8.80 19.24
CA ALA A 285 7.96 8.24 18.33
C ALA A 285 9.31 8.98 18.43
N LYS A 286 10.38 8.38 17.88
CA LYS A 286 11.68 9.06 17.69
C LYS A 286 11.59 10.23 16.72
N SER A 287 10.75 10.12 15.68
CA SER A 287 10.57 11.14 14.64
C SER A 287 9.20 11.02 13.97
N ASN A 288 8.83 12.02 13.17
CA ASN A 288 7.61 11.95 12.33
C ASN A 288 7.68 10.80 11.31
N ALA A 289 8.87 10.53 10.75
CA ALA A 289 9.04 9.40 9.84
C ALA A 289 8.83 8.05 10.55
N ASP A 290 9.24 7.92 11.82
CA ASP A 290 8.96 6.72 12.63
C ASP A 290 7.44 6.56 12.86
N PHE A 291 6.70 7.65 13.06
CA PHE A 291 5.23 7.58 13.10
C PHE A 291 4.61 7.19 11.76
N ALA A 292 5.05 7.79 10.66
CA ALA A 292 4.57 7.42 9.32
C ALA A 292 4.83 5.94 9.00
N ALA A 293 6.01 5.44 9.37
CA ALA A 293 6.37 4.03 9.26
C ALA A 293 5.54 3.13 10.19
N ALA A 294 5.24 3.56 11.42
CA ALA A 294 4.35 2.84 12.31
C ALA A 294 2.94 2.69 11.72
N ILE A 295 2.41 3.75 11.10
CA ILE A 295 1.10 3.72 10.45
C ILE A 295 1.09 2.70 9.30
N ALA A 296 2.10 2.75 8.42
CA ALA A 296 2.23 1.80 7.32
C ALA A 296 2.36 0.35 7.83
N LEU A 297 3.28 0.09 8.77
CA LEU A 297 3.48 -1.24 9.35
C LEU A 297 2.21 -1.76 10.02
N LYS A 298 1.52 -0.94 10.82
CA LYS A 298 0.26 -1.35 11.48
C LYS A 298 -0.78 -1.79 10.46
N ALA A 299 -0.87 -1.03 9.36
CA ALA A 299 -1.84 -1.28 8.30
C ALA A 299 -1.47 -2.47 7.39
N MET A 300 -0.19 -2.87 7.32
CA MET A 300 0.26 -4.10 6.64
C MET A 300 0.21 -5.34 7.54
N SER A 301 0.40 -5.14 8.85
CA SER A 301 0.56 -6.23 9.81
C SER A 301 -0.75 -6.91 10.19
N LYS A 302 -0.65 -8.16 10.63
CA LYS A 302 -1.72 -8.92 11.24
C LYS A 302 -2.13 -8.34 12.60
N ASP A 303 -3.42 -8.45 12.93
CA ASP A 303 -4.08 -8.09 14.20
C ASP A 303 -4.10 -6.60 14.59
N GLY A 304 -3.16 -5.78 14.09
CA GLY A 304 -3.09 -4.36 14.42
C GLY A 304 -4.36 -3.60 14.02
N LYS A 305 -4.91 -2.78 14.92
CA LYS A 305 -6.03 -1.88 14.61
C LYS A 305 -5.79 -0.50 15.22
N PHE A 306 -6.19 0.54 14.50
CA PHE A 306 -6.14 1.91 15.01
C PHE A 306 -7.20 2.12 16.10
N ALA A 307 -7.02 3.10 16.96
CA ALA A 307 -8.01 3.40 17.99
C ALA A 307 -9.33 3.88 17.35
N GLY A 308 -10.45 3.48 17.94
CA GLY A 308 -11.77 4.00 17.59
C GLY A 308 -11.95 5.45 18.06
N HIS A 309 -13.04 6.08 17.64
CA HIS A 309 -13.35 7.43 18.10
C HIS A 309 -13.75 7.42 19.59
N LYS A 310 -13.22 8.38 20.34
CA LYS A 310 -13.37 8.43 21.80
C LYS A 310 -14.83 8.61 22.25
N ASN A 311 -15.66 9.28 21.44
CA ASN A 311 -17.06 9.59 21.80
C ASN A 311 -18.08 8.71 21.07
N GLY A 312 -17.69 7.50 20.63
CA GLY A 312 -18.60 6.52 20.05
C GLY A 312 -18.19 6.06 18.67
N ASN A 313 -19.13 5.57 17.87
CA ASN A 313 -18.86 5.18 16.49
C ASN A 313 -18.96 6.43 15.60
N ASN A 314 -17.87 6.77 14.90
CA ASN A 314 -17.82 7.88 13.97
C ASN A 314 -17.26 7.41 12.61
N THR A 315 -18.12 7.40 11.60
CA THR A 315 -17.79 6.92 10.24
C THR A 315 -16.79 7.83 9.53
N GLU A 316 -16.87 9.14 9.74
CA GLU A 316 -15.94 10.09 9.11
C GLU A 316 -14.54 9.96 9.70
N TYR A 317 -14.44 9.86 11.03
CA TYR A 317 -13.20 9.53 11.72
C TYR A 317 -12.59 8.24 11.16
N ALA A 318 -13.39 7.18 11.02
CA ALA A 318 -12.94 5.90 10.47
C ALA A 318 -12.35 6.04 9.06
N LYS A 319 -13.07 6.72 8.17
CA LYS A 319 -12.64 6.95 6.78
C LYS A 319 -11.35 7.75 6.69
N ASN A 320 -11.18 8.74 7.57
CA ASN A 320 -9.97 9.56 7.58
C ASN A 320 -8.75 8.77 8.09
N ILE A 321 -8.91 7.88 9.07
CA ILE A 321 -7.87 6.91 9.46
C ILE A 321 -7.53 5.97 8.31
N GLN A 322 -8.53 5.39 7.65
CA GLN A 322 -8.33 4.50 6.50
C GLN A 322 -7.57 5.20 5.37
N LYS A 323 -7.92 6.45 5.07
CA LYS A 323 -7.21 7.27 4.08
C LYS A 323 -5.76 7.55 4.45
N ALA A 324 -5.50 7.89 5.71
CA ALA A 324 -4.14 8.09 6.20
C ALA A 324 -3.31 6.80 6.07
N ALA A 325 -3.87 5.67 6.51
CA ALA A 325 -3.22 4.35 6.41
C ALA A 325 -2.96 3.93 4.95
N ALA A 326 -3.94 4.08 4.07
CA ALA A 326 -3.82 3.77 2.65
C ALA A 326 -2.77 4.65 1.96
N THR A 327 -2.68 5.93 2.33
CA THR A 327 -1.64 6.84 1.83
C THR A 327 -0.25 6.40 2.27
N ALA A 328 -0.08 6.03 3.55
CA ALA A 328 1.20 5.56 4.09
C ALA A 328 1.66 4.26 3.41
N ILE A 329 0.75 3.28 3.23
CA ILE A 329 1.06 2.04 2.50
C ILE A 329 1.41 2.33 1.04
N SER A 330 0.61 3.16 0.36
CA SER A 330 0.88 3.49 -1.05
C SER A 330 2.28 4.09 -1.24
N LYS A 331 2.73 4.93 -0.30
CA LYS A 331 4.11 5.44 -0.29
C LYS A 331 5.14 4.31 -0.15
N VAL A 332 4.98 3.42 0.82
CA VAL A 332 5.91 2.29 1.04
C VAL A 332 5.96 1.36 -0.18
N VAL A 333 4.80 0.95 -0.70
CA VAL A 333 4.71 0.06 -1.87
C VAL A 333 5.33 0.72 -3.09
N THR A 334 5.00 1.99 -3.37
CA THR A 334 5.61 2.74 -4.47
C THR A 334 7.14 2.84 -4.35
N ALA A 335 7.66 3.01 -3.13
CA ALA A 335 9.11 3.03 -2.90
C ALA A 335 9.76 1.67 -3.20
N ILE A 336 9.11 0.58 -2.79
CA ILE A 336 9.57 -0.79 -3.10
C ILE A 336 9.53 -1.04 -4.60
N ASP A 337 8.42 -0.70 -5.28
CA ASP A 337 8.29 -0.86 -6.74
C ASP A 337 9.37 -0.06 -7.48
N THR A 338 9.65 1.17 -7.03
CA THR A 338 10.71 2.01 -7.60
C THR A 338 12.08 1.35 -7.46
N ILE A 339 12.39 0.81 -6.28
CA ILE A 339 13.65 0.07 -6.04
C ILE A 339 13.76 -1.13 -6.97
N ILE A 340 12.67 -1.89 -7.15
CA ILE A 340 12.63 -3.04 -8.06
C ILE A 340 12.92 -2.58 -9.50
N ILE A 341 12.27 -1.51 -9.94
CA ILE A 341 12.49 -0.93 -11.27
C ILE A 341 13.94 -0.46 -11.45
N ASP A 342 14.56 0.13 -10.44
CA ASP A 342 15.95 0.57 -10.49
C ASP A 342 16.92 -0.60 -10.55
N ILE A 343 16.66 -1.69 -9.81
CA ILE A 343 17.39 -2.96 -9.95
C ILE A 343 17.25 -3.49 -11.37
N LEU A 344 16.03 -3.56 -11.91
CA LEU A 344 15.80 -4.01 -13.29
C LEU A 344 16.56 -3.16 -14.30
N ASN A 345 16.52 -1.83 -14.16
CA ASN A 345 17.28 -0.91 -14.99
C ASN A 345 18.78 -1.22 -14.95
N ALA A 346 19.35 -1.42 -13.76
CA ALA A 346 20.76 -1.74 -13.59
C ALA A 346 21.14 -3.07 -14.24
N GLU A 347 20.30 -4.10 -14.11
CA GLU A 347 20.55 -5.41 -14.72
C GLU A 347 20.38 -5.37 -16.25
N LEU A 348 19.32 -4.75 -16.76
CA LEU A 348 19.08 -4.61 -18.20
C LEU A 348 20.15 -3.76 -18.90
N ASN A 349 20.69 -2.74 -18.21
CA ASN A 349 21.82 -1.95 -18.74
C ASN A 349 23.11 -2.77 -18.91
N LYS A 350 23.24 -3.93 -18.26
CA LYS A 350 24.38 -4.85 -18.49
C LYS A 350 24.24 -5.62 -19.79
N ILE A 351 23.05 -5.66 -20.41
CA ILE A 351 22.84 -6.23 -21.75
C ILE A 351 23.34 -5.27 -22.84
N LYS A 352 23.36 -3.95 -22.56
CA LYS A 352 23.88 -2.91 -23.47
C LYS A 352 25.40 -2.93 -23.63
N LYS A 353 26.13 -3.64 -22.76
CA LYS A 353 27.60 -3.64 -22.69
C LYS A 353 28.16 -5.01 -23.05
#